data_AF-A0A7J3NRG2-F1
#
_entry.id   AF-A0A7J3NRG2-F1
#
_cell.length_a   1.000
_cell.length_b   1.000
_cell.length_c   1.000
_cell.angle_alpha   90.00
_cell.angle_beta   90.00
_cell.angle_gamma   90.00
#
_symmetry.space_group_name_H-M   'P 1'
#
loop_
_entity.id
_entity.type
_entity.pdbx_description
1 polymer ?
#
loop_
_entity_poly.entity_id
_entity_poly.type
_entity_poly.pdbx_seq_one_letter_code
_entity_poly.pdbx_strand_id
1 'polypeptide(L)'
;MIKKILIIHRVSGVPLLVMDSEGSELASSDVLLSGMMKALEGLAKELGIGDFSSFETSDAVFLVASLRNVLVVLLLDHEGDVEQYKKFAIEVAWSFEATYRLENWDGNVDRFSEFKSRIISILERTAWRKMPGKDGELMEGVEGYVVYDRVSHRLWYELNVKMDVVALINSWEAALGELVEANDENFTYVFAKSKHTPFGAICILNKSLPEREVKRFSKLSVFISENAEKSILLPEGTLKAAKLLFGEDAVKEAREYEGKMLLEALSYHENPLAFLDLIRRMSVRGVVSLK
;
A
#
# COMPACT_ATOMS: atom_id res chain seq x y z
N MET A 1 11.82 2.44 9.18
CA MET A 1 12.16 3.08 7.88
C MET A 1 13.47 2.48 7.33
N ILE A 2 13.70 2.51 6.00
CA ILE A 2 14.99 2.06 5.42
C ILE A 2 16.06 3.15 5.62
N LYS A 3 17.13 2.81 6.32
CA LYS A 3 18.32 3.66 6.52
C LYS A 3 19.35 3.50 5.40
N LYS A 4 19.57 2.26 4.96
CA LYS A 4 20.63 1.93 4.01
C LYS A 4 20.27 0.70 3.19
N ILE A 5 20.67 0.71 1.92
CA ILE A 5 20.59 -0.41 1.00
C ILE A 5 22.01 -0.68 0.49
N LEU A 6 22.45 -1.91 0.66
CA LEU A 6 23.77 -2.37 0.25
C LEU A 6 23.62 -3.60 -0.66
N ILE A 7 24.19 -3.54 -1.86
CA ILE A 7 24.31 -4.69 -2.76
C ILE A 7 25.75 -5.14 -2.74
N ILE A 8 26.00 -6.39 -2.35
CA ILE A 8 27.33 -6.98 -2.19
C ILE A 8 27.49 -8.10 -3.21
N HIS A 9 28.65 -8.18 -3.85
CA HIS A 9 29.01 -9.33 -4.65
C HIS A 9 29.29 -10.52 -3.73
N ARG A 10 28.50 -11.59 -3.83
CA ARG A 10 28.52 -12.72 -2.89
C ARG A 10 29.89 -13.38 -2.80
N VAL A 11 30.56 -13.57 -3.95
CA VAL A 11 31.86 -14.26 -4.00
C VAL A 11 32.98 -13.40 -3.42
N SER A 12 33.12 -12.14 -3.87
CA SER A 12 34.24 -11.30 -3.44
C SER A 12 33.99 -10.59 -2.10
N GLY A 13 32.73 -10.32 -1.74
CA GLY A 13 32.37 -9.46 -0.61
C GLY A 13 32.52 -7.97 -0.91
N VAL A 14 32.72 -7.60 -2.18
CA VAL A 14 32.86 -6.19 -2.58
C VAL A 14 31.47 -5.55 -2.63
N PRO A 15 31.26 -4.38 -2.02
CA PRO A 15 30.03 -3.62 -2.19
C PRO A 15 29.94 -3.14 -3.65
N LEU A 16 28.93 -3.61 -4.36
CA LEU A 16 28.63 -3.23 -5.74
C LEU A 16 27.87 -1.92 -5.81
N LEU A 17 27.00 -1.67 -4.82
CA LEU A 17 26.20 -0.46 -4.74
C LEU A 17 25.85 -0.15 -3.29
N VAL A 18 25.95 1.14 -2.94
CA VAL A 18 25.51 1.68 -1.65
C VAL A 18 24.51 2.80 -1.91
N MET A 19 23.39 2.76 -1.19
CA MET A 19 22.38 3.81 -1.19
C MET A 19 21.94 4.08 0.25
N ASP A 20 22.25 5.28 0.74
CA ASP A 20 21.83 5.77 2.06
C ASP A 20 20.54 6.58 1.92
N SER A 21 19.67 6.52 2.93
CA SER A 21 18.56 7.47 3.04
C SER A 21 19.07 8.83 3.53
N GLU A 22 18.43 9.92 3.13
CA GLU A 22 18.80 11.26 3.60
C GLU A 22 18.81 11.33 5.14
N GLY A 23 19.89 11.85 5.72
CA GLY A 23 20.05 12.01 7.17
C GLY A 23 20.56 10.78 7.94
N SER A 24 20.80 9.65 7.28
CA SER A 24 21.33 8.41 7.88
C SER A 24 22.85 8.30 7.71
N GLU A 25 23.63 9.02 8.51
CA GLU A 25 25.06 8.74 8.63
C GLU A 25 25.28 7.67 9.70
N LEU A 26 25.25 6.38 9.32
CA LEU A 26 25.93 5.39 10.13
C LEU A 26 27.44 5.52 9.92
N ALA A 27 28.15 5.82 11.00
CA ALA A 27 29.60 6.01 11.02
C ALA A 27 30.43 4.73 10.76
N SER A 28 29.81 3.61 10.37
CA SER A 28 30.49 2.36 10.06
C SER A 28 30.95 2.32 8.60
N SER A 29 32.22 2.04 8.35
CA SER A 29 32.75 1.84 6.99
C SER A 29 31.99 0.74 6.25
N ASP A 30 31.45 1.03 5.06
CA ASP A 30 30.70 0.09 4.21
C ASP A 30 31.48 -1.19 3.91
N VAL A 31 32.81 -1.10 3.86
CA VAL A 31 33.71 -2.24 3.66
C VAL A 31 33.68 -3.18 4.86
N LEU A 32 33.68 -2.64 6.08
CA LEU A 32 33.58 -3.43 7.32
C LEU A 32 32.19 -4.06 7.45
N LEU A 33 31.15 -3.30 7.13
CA LEU A 33 29.78 -3.80 7.10
C LEU A 33 29.66 -4.96 6.10
N SER A 34 30.15 -4.77 4.87
CA SER A 34 30.14 -5.83 3.84
C SER A 34 30.88 -7.10 4.30
N GLY A 35 32.06 -6.94 4.92
CA GLY A 35 32.83 -8.06 5.48
C GLY A 35 32.07 -8.82 6.57
N MET A 36 31.41 -8.09 7.49
CA MET A 36 30.58 -8.67 8.54
C MET A 36 29.38 -9.44 7.96
N MET A 37 28.68 -8.84 7.00
CA MET A 37 27.50 -9.46 6.37
C MET A 37 27.86 -10.77 5.65
N LYS A 38 29.01 -10.82 4.98
CA LYS A 38 29.51 -12.04 4.32
C LYS A 38 29.85 -13.13 5.34
N ALA A 39 30.48 -12.77 6.46
CA ALA A 39 30.78 -13.72 7.52
C ALA A 39 29.49 -14.31 8.13
N LEU A 40 28.47 -13.48 8.33
CA LEU A 40 27.16 -13.90 8.82
C LEU A 40 26.43 -14.80 7.81
N GLU A 41 26.49 -14.51 6.51
CA GLU A 41 25.92 -15.38 5.46
C GLU A 41 26.64 -16.73 5.39
N GLY A 42 27.97 -16.74 5.46
CA GLY A 42 28.76 -17.96 5.52
C GLY A 42 28.35 -18.85 6.69
N LEU A 43 28.19 -18.25 7.88
CA LEU A 43 27.70 -18.93 9.07
C LEU A 43 26.25 -19.43 8.91
N ALA A 44 25.35 -18.60 8.38
CA ALA A 44 23.94 -18.97 8.16
C ALA A 44 23.83 -20.19 7.22
N LYS A 45 24.63 -20.22 6.16
CA LYS A 45 24.70 -21.34 5.21
C LYS A 45 25.23 -22.62 5.85
N GLU A 46 26.26 -22.53 6.69
CA GLU A 46 26.77 -23.68 7.46
C GLU A 46 25.72 -24.23 8.42
N LEU A 47 24.89 -23.35 8.98
CA LEU A 47 23.79 -23.71 9.88
C LEU A 47 22.53 -24.19 9.14
N GLY A 48 22.52 -24.22 7.80
CA GLY A 48 21.35 -24.61 7.00
C GLY A 48 20.18 -23.63 7.09
N ILE A 49 20.43 -22.40 7.55
CA ILE A 49 19.47 -21.30 7.53
C ILE A 49 19.44 -20.82 6.06
N GLY A 50 18.27 -20.86 5.43
CA GLY A 50 18.12 -20.66 3.97
C GLY A 50 18.62 -19.32 3.43
N ASP A 51 18.39 -19.05 2.13
CA ASP A 51 18.91 -17.89 1.40
C ASP A 51 18.40 -16.50 1.90
N PHE A 52 17.61 -16.48 2.96
CA PHE A 52 17.11 -15.27 3.60
C PHE A 52 17.42 -15.31 5.10
N SER A 53 17.96 -14.21 5.64
CA SER A 53 18.27 -14.08 7.07
C SER A 53 17.98 -12.66 7.56
N SER A 54 17.57 -12.54 8.83
CA SER A 54 17.47 -11.26 9.52
C SER A 54 18.23 -11.30 10.83
N PHE A 55 18.85 -10.19 11.21
CA PHE A 55 19.40 -10.03 12.55
C PHE A 55 19.08 -8.65 13.09
N GLU A 56 18.86 -8.60 14.40
CA GLU A 56 18.45 -7.40 15.10
C GLU A 56 19.59 -6.98 16.03
N THR A 57 19.90 -5.69 16.02
CA THR A 57 20.77 -5.05 17.00
C THR A 57 19.93 -4.16 17.92
N SER A 58 20.54 -3.52 18.91
CA SER A 58 19.81 -2.57 19.77
C SER A 58 19.18 -1.42 18.98
N ASP A 59 19.76 -1.04 17.85
CA ASP A 59 19.45 0.22 17.17
C ASP A 59 18.91 0.04 15.74
N ALA A 60 18.96 -1.19 15.21
CA ALA A 60 18.57 -1.45 13.83
C ALA A 60 18.23 -2.92 13.57
N VAL A 61 17.47 -3.15 12.50
CA VAL A 61 17.21 -4.47 11.95
C VAL A 61 17.91 -4.59 10.60
N PHE A 62 18.64 -5.68 10.41
CA PHE A 62 19.31 -6.00 9.16
C PHE A 62 18.55 -7.13 8.48
N LEU A 63 18.11 -6.89 7.25
CA LEU A 63 17.50 -7.92 6.40
C LEU A 63 18.45 -8.26 5.26
N VAL A 64 18.65 -9.56 5.05
CA VAL A 64 19.56 -10.10 4.05
C VAL A 64 18.80 -10.99 3.10
N ALA A 65 18.75 -10.59 1.83
CA ALA A 65 18.32 -11.44 0.74
C ALA A 65 19.55 -11.89 -0.05
N SER A 66 19.78 -13.20 -0.12
CA SER A 66 20.84 -13.80 -0.93
C SER A 66 20.29 -14.36 -2.23
N LEU A 67 20.96 -14.09 -3.34
CA LEU A 67 20.78 -14.77 -4.61
C LEU A 67 22.10 -15.40 -5.06
N ARG A 68 22.20 -15.79 -6.34
CA ARG A 68 23.30 -16.58 -6.86
C ARG A 68 24.64 -15.84 -6.76
N ASN A 69 24.65 -14.57 -7.14
CA ASN A 69 25.83 -13.73 -7.31
C ASN A 69 25.83 -12.52 -6.38
N VAL A 70 24.69 -12.12 -5.81
CA VAL A 70 24.58 -10.95 -4.92
C VAL A 70 23.95 -11.24 -3.56
N LEU A 71 24.31 -10.41 -2.59
CA LEU A 71 23.61 -10.22 -1.33
C LEU A 71 23.02 -8.81 -1.32
N VAL A 72 21.72 -8.68 -1.05
CA VAL A 72 21.07 -7.40 -0.79
C VAL A 72 20.83 -7.28 0.70
N VAL A 73 21.37 -6.23 1.29
CA VAL A 73 21.26 -5.94 2.71
C VAL A 73 20.46 -4.65 2.88
N LEU A 74 19.36 -4.74 3.61
CA LEU A 74 18.60 -3.58 4.05
C LEU A 74 18.90 -3.33 5.51
N LEU A 75 19.22 -2.09 5.84
CA LEU A 75 19.28 -1.60 7.20
C LEU A 75 18.01 -0.82 7.50
N LEU A 76 17.29 -1.24 8.52
CA LEU A 76 16.02 -0.68 8.92
C LEU A 76 16.09 -0.14 10.35
N ASP A 77 15.25 0.85 10.67
CA ASP A 77 14.82 1.06 12.05
C ASP A 77 14.01 -0.15 12.56
N HIS A 78 13.86 -0.27 13.88
CA HIS A 78 12.98 -1.25 14.53
C HIS A 78 11.50 -1.12 14.15
N GLU A 79 11.13 -0.07 13.42
CA GLU A 79 9.77 0.20 12.98
C GLU A 79 9.57 -0.20 11.51
N GLY A 80 8.63 -1.12 11.27
CA GLY A 80 8.07 -1.41 9.95
C GLY A 80 7.66 -2.88 9.73
N ASP A 81 6.93 -3.12 8.63
CA ASP A 81 6.54 -4.47 8.20
C ASP A 81 7.76 -5.20 7.61
N VAL A 82 8.37 -6.07 8.41
CA VAL A 82 9.55 -6.85 8.02
C VAL A 82 9.27 -7.61 6.72
N GLU A 83 8.11 -8.26 6.56
CA GLU A 83 7.78 -9.09 5.40
C GLU A 83 7.72 -8.28 4.10
N GLN A 84 7.21 -7.05 4.16
CA GLN A 84 7.23 -6.13 3.04
C GLN A 84 8.67 -5.81 2.61
N TYR A 85 9.55 -5.52 3.56
CA TYR A 85 10.96 -5.26 3.27
C TYR A 85 11.72 -6.49 2.79
N LYS A 86 11.33 -7.71 3.22
CA LYS A 86 11.88 -8.95 2.64
C LYS A 86 11.56 -9.05 1.15
N LYS A 87 10.30 -8.84 0.78
CA LYS A 87 9.86 -8.85 -0.63
C LYS A 87 10.62 -7.81 -1.44
N PHE A 88 10.77 -6.60 -0.90
CA PHE A 88 11.57 -5.54 -1.49
C PHE A 88 13.03 -5.96 -1.73
N ALA A 89 13.73 -6.49 -0.70
CA ALA A 89 15.12 -6.93 -0.81
C ALA A 89 15.32 -8.01 -1.88
N ILE A 90 14.43 -9.01 -1.89
CA ILE A 90 14.43 -10.10 -2.88
C ILE A 90 14.26 -9.51 -4.29
N GLU A 91 13.30 -8.62 -4.46
CA GLU A 91 13.01 -8.05 -5.78
C GLU A 91 14.15 -7.16 -6.30
N VAL A 92 14.83 -6.41 -5.43
CA VAL A 92 16.07 -5.70 -5.75
C VAL A 92 17.14 -6.67 -6.21
N ALA A 93 17.35 -7.78 -5.48
CA ALA A 93 18.36 -8.78 -5.81
C ALA A 93 18.10 -9.39 -7.19
N TRP A 94 16.86 -9.84 -7.45
CA TRP A 94 16.46 -10.42 -8.73
C TRP A 94 16.63 -9.44 -9.88
N SER A 95 16.16 -8.20 -9.70
CA SER A 95 16.27 -7.17 -10.73
C SER A 95 17.74 -6.80 -11.00
N PHE A 96 18.61 -6.85 -10.00
CA PHE A 96 20.03 -6.58 -10.16
C PHE A 96 20.72 -7.66 -10.99
N GLU A 97 20.55 -8.94 -10.63
CA GLU A 97 21.13 -10.07 -11.38
C GLU A 97 20.55 -10.20 -12.80
N ALA A 98 19.27 -9.86 -13.00
CA ALA A 98 18.67 -9.84 -14.34
C ALA A 98 19.24 -8.72 -15.22
N THR A 99 19.67 -7.61 -14.62
CA THR A 99 20.21 -6.45 -15.34
C THR A 99 21.71 -6.60 -15.61
N TYR A 100 22.46 -7.13 -14.64
CA TYR A 100 23.91 -7.22 -14.71
C TYR A 100 24.40 -8.66 -14.62
N ARG A 101 25.17 -9.09 -15.63
CA ARG A 101 25.89 -10.36 -15.59
C ARG A 101 27.12 -10.23 -14.70
N LEU A 102 27.20 -11.05 -13.65
CA LEU A 102 28.23 -11.00 -12.62
C LEU A 102 29.19 -12.19 -12.65
N GLU A 103 28.92 -13.23 -13.45
CA GLU A 103 29.77 -14.44 -13.48
C GLU A 103 31.23 -14.14 -13.87
N ASN A 104 31.45 -13.11 -14.68
CA ASN A 104 32.77 -12.66 -15.14
C ASN A 104 32.96 -11.16 -14.89
N TRP A 105 32.48 -10.66 -13.76
CA TRP A 105 32.63 -9.25 -13.41
C TRP A 105 34.12 -8.86 -13.28
N ASP A 106 34.48 -7.72 -13.87
CA ASP A 106 35.84 -7.18 -14.02
C ASP A 106 36.33 -6.36 -12.82
N GLY A 107 35.50 -6.22 -11.78
CA GLY A 107 35.81 -5.40 -10.61
C GLY A 107 35.35 -3.95 -10.72
N ASN A 108 34.80 -3.51 -11.86
CA ASN A 108 34.32 -2.14 -12.03
C ASN A 108 32.93 -1.95 -11.37
N VAL A 109 32.86 -1.19 -10.28
CA VAL A 109 31.62 -0.91 -9.54
C VAL A 109 30.83 0.28 -10.07
N ASP A 110 31.46 1.20 -10.80
CA ASP A 110 30.83 2.47 -11.21
C ASP A 110 29.64 2.25 -12.14
N ARG A 111 29.68 1.16 -12.92
CA ARG A 111 28.62 0.73 -13.85
C ARG A 111 27.28 0.43 -13.18
N PHE A 112 27.26 0.26 -11.85
CA PHE A 112 26.05 -0.07 -11.10
C PHE A 112 25.32 1.17 -10.58
N SER A 113 25.95 2.35 -10.59
CA SER A 113 25.40 3.58 -10.02
C SER A 113 24.01 3.95 -10.56
N GLU A 114 23.75 3.72 -11.84
CA GLU A 114 22.45 3.98 -12.50
C GLU A 114 21.31 3.13 -11.94
N PHE A 115 21.62 1.98 -11.33
CA PHE A 115 20.64 1.08 -10.75
C PHE A 115 19.92 1.68 -9.54
N LYS A 116 20.44 2.75 -8.92
CA LYS A 116 19.76 3.49 -7.85
C LYS A 116 18.36 3.95 -8.25
N SER A 117 18.19 4.44 -9.49
CA SER A 117 16.89 4.84 -10.02
C SER A 117 15.88 3.68 -10.03
N ARG A 118 16.37 2.48 -10.37
CA ARG A 118 15.57 1.26 -10.39
C ARG A 118 15.22 0.82 -8.97
N ILE A 119 16.15 0.86 -8.03
CA ILE A 119 15.87 0.58 -6.60
C ILE A 119 14.76 1.50 -6.10
N ILE A 120 14.80 2.79 -6.43
CA ILE A 120 13.73 3.73 -6.09
C ILE A 120 12.41 3.23 -6.67
N SER A 121 12.32 2.95 -7.98
CA SER A 121 11.10 2.41 -8.60
C SER A 121 10.58 1.12 -7.94
N ILE A 122 11.47 0.22 -7.52
CA ILE A 122 11.11 -1.00 -6.78
C ILE A 122 10.55 -0.64 -5.39
N LEU A 123 11.14 0.33 -4.70
CA LEU A 123 10.65 0.82 -3.42
C LEU A 123 9.28 1.48 -3.57
N GLU A 124 9.11 2.28 -4.64
CA GLU A 124 7.85 2.98 -4.91
C GLU A 124 6.67 2.04 -5.14
N ARG A 125 6.90 0.88 -5.78
CA ARG A 125 5.85 -0.12 -6.04
C ARG A 125 5.60 -1.06 -4.87
N THR A 126 6.58 -1.24 -3.99
CA THR A 126 6.48 -2.20 -2.87
C THR A 126 6.01 -1.54 -1.58
N ALA A 127 6.32 -0.26 -1.35
CA ALA A 127 5.96 0.49 -0.14
C ALA A 127 4.52 1.04 -0.22
N TRP A 128 3.79 0.97 0.91
CA TRP A 128 2.48 1.61 1.00
C TRP A 128 2.63 3.13 1.05
N ARG A 129 2.00 3.84 0.11
CA ARG A 129 2.03 5.31 0.03
C ARG A 129 0.70 5.93 0.43
N LYS A 130 0.71 6.81 1.43
CA LYS A 130 -0.46 7.62 1.79
C LYS A 130 -0.58 8.79 0.82
N MET A 131 -1.70 8.85 0.12
CA MET A 131 -2.02 9.99 -0.74
C MET A 131 -2.47 11.18 0.13
N PRO A 132 -2.14 12.42 -0.26
CA PRO A 132 -2.64 13.59 0.43
C PRO A 132 -4.17 13.63 0.37
N GLY A 133 -4.80 13.78 1.53
CA GLY A 133 -6.24 13.92 1.68
C GLY A 133 -6.56 14.87 2.83
N LYS A 134 -7.77 15.44 2.82
CA LYS A 134 -8.27 16.17 3.98
C LYS A 134 -8.92 15.21 4.96
N ASP A 135 -8.80 15.53 6.25
CA ASP A 135 -9.67 14.95 7.27
C ASP A 135 -11.12 15.29 6.93
N GLY A 136 -12.01 14.33 7.15
CA GLY A 136 -13.44 14.47 6.89
C GLY A 136 -14.25 14.08 8.13
N GLU A 137 -15.54 14.38 8.10
CA GLU A 137 -16.47 13.89 9.11
C GLU A 137 -16.80 12.42 8.87
N LEU A 138 -16.89 11.67 9.97
CA LEU A 138 -17.39 10.31 9.95
C LEU A 138 -18.93 10.31 9.97
N MET A 139 -19.50 9.38 9.21
CA MET A 139 -20.93 9.06 9.37
C MET A 139 -21.16 8.39 10.72
N GLU A 140 -22.35 8.57 11.28
CA GLU A 140 -22.73 7.94 12.55
C GLU A 140 -22.48 6.42 12.54
N GLY A 141 -21.78 5.94 13.56
CA GLY A 141 -21.41 4.54 13.72
C GLY A 141 -20.26 4.06 12.83
N VAL A 142 -19.70 4.90 11.96
CA VAL A 142 -18.42 4.60 11.28
C VAL A 142 -17.29 5.10 12.16
N GLU A 143 -16.36 4.21 12.49
CA GLU A 143 -15.23 4.50 13.37
C GLU A 143 -13.96 4.76 12.57
N GLY A 144 -13.86 4.17 11.36
CA GLY A 144 -12.79 4.46 10.42
C GLY A 144 -13.05 3.90 9.03
N TYR A 145 -12.33 4.41 8.04
CA TYR A 145 -12.47 3.97 6.65
C TYR A 145 -11.16 4.04 5.88
N VAL A 146 -10.91 3.07 5.01
CA VAL A 146 -9.71 2.99 4.17
C VAL A 146 -10.11 2.66 2.73
N VAL A 147 -9.49 3.35 1.77
CA VAL A 147 -9.49 2.97 0.35
C VAL A 147 -8.07 2.88 -0.14
N TYR A 148 -7.78 1.81 -0.86
CA TYR A 148 -6.43 1.51 -1.26
C TYR A 148 -6.36 0.77 -2.60
N ASP A 149 -5.20 0.85 -3.24
CA ASP A 149 -4.87 0.16 -4.47
C ASP A 149 -3.86 -0.96 -4.15
N ARG A 150 -4.29 -2.19 -4.44
CA ARG A 150 -3.56 -3.44 -4.15
C ARG A 150 -2.39 -3.68 -5.08
N VAL A 151 -2.39 -3.06 -6.26
CA VAL A 151 -1.35 -3.25 -7.28
C VAL A 151 -0.28 -2.18 -7.13
N SER A 152 -0.68 -0.92 -6.94
CA SER A 152 0.27 0.18 -6.78
C SER A 152 0.67 0.44 -5.33
N HIS A 153 0.11 -0.31 -4.37
CA HIS A 153 0.35 -0.17 -2.93
C HIS A 153 0.12 1.27 -2.47
N ARG A 154 -1.02 1.87 -2.86
CA ARG A 154 -1.38 3.24 -2.48
C ARG A 154 -2.57 3.24 -1.54
N LEU A 155 -2.45 3.93 -0.40
CA LEU A 155 -3.55 4.31 0.46
C LEU A 155 -4.12 5.63 -0.08
N TRP A 156 -5.19 5.52 -0.87
CA TRP A 156 -5.84 6.66 -1.48
C TRP A 156 -6.62 7.50 -0.47
N TYR A 157 -7.19 6.84 0.54
CA TYR A 157 -7.94 7.50 1.58
C TYR A 157 -7.87 6.71 2.87
N GLU A 158 -7.67 7.41 3.99
CA GLU A 158 -7.63 6.84 5.33
C GLU A 158 -8.24 7.86 6.29
N LEU A 159 -9.33 7.48 6.95
CA LEU A 159 -10.08 8.35 7.85
C LEU A 159 -10.23 7.71 9.22
N ASN A 160 -9.68 8.38 10.25
CA ASN A 160 -9.81 8.02 11.67
C ASN A 160 -9.48 6.56 12.04
N VAL A 161 -8.57 5.93 11.30
CA VAL A 161 -8.16 4.55 11.57
C VAL A 161 -7.09 4.53 12.66
N LYS A 162 -7.43 4.03 13.84
CA LYS A 162 -6.54 4.00 15.02
C LYS A 162 -5.64 2.76 15.11
N MET A 163 -5.65 1.92 14.08
CA MET A 163 -4.89 0.67 14.01
C MET A 163 -3.94 0.69 12.81
N ASP A 164 -3.02 -0.27 12.78
CA ASP A 164 -2.11 -0.43 11.64
C ASP A 164 -2.90 -0.83 10.37
N VAL A 165 -3.06 0.13 9.46
CA VAL A 165 -3.78 -0.01 8.19
C VAL A 165 -3.13 -1.07 7.30
N VAL A 166 -1.80 -1.15 7.28
CA VAL A 166 -1.09 -2.10 6.42
C VAL A 166 -1.30 -3.52 6.91
N ALA A 167 -1.19 -3.74 8.22
CA ALA A 167 -1.52 -5.03 8.83
C ALA A 167 -2.98 -5.42 8.56
N LEU A 168 -3.90 -4.46 8.66
CA LEU A 168 -5.32 -4.67 8.37
C LEU A 168 -5.55 -5.10 6.91
N ILE A 169 -4.93 -4.41 5.95
CA ILE A 169 -4.99 -4.76 4.52
C ILE A 169 -4.43 -6.16 4.28
N ASN A 170 -3.24 -6.45 4.80
CA ASN A 170 -2.57 -7.74 4.61
C ASN A 170 -3.42 -8.90 5.16
N SER A 171 -4.05 -8.72 6.33
CA SER A 171 -4.94 -9.72 6.93
C SER A 171 -6.13 -10.07 6.04
N TRP A 172 -6.67 -9.06 5.34
CA TRP A 172 -7.84 -9.23 4.50
C TRP A 172 -7.51 -9.69 3.07
N GLU A 173 -6.37 -9.30 2.51
CA GLU A 173 -5.94 -9.84 1.22
C GLU A 173 -5.81 -11.37 1.27
N ALA A 174 -5.42 -11.91 2.44
CA ALA A 174 -5.40 -13.34 2.70
C ALA A 174 -6.80 -13.99 2.83
N ALA A 175 -7.85 -13.21 3.09
CA ALA A 175 -9.21 -13.73 3.25
C ALA A 175 -9.85 -14.11 1.90
N LEU A 176 -10.59 -15.21 1.91
CA LEU A 176 -11.36 -15.70 0.76
C LEU A 176 -12.65 -14.88 0.58
N GLY A 177 -12.92 -14.44 -0.64
CA GLY A 177 -14.14 -13.71 -1.00
C GLY A 177 -13.90 -12.25 -1.37
N GLU A 178 -14.85 -11.67 -2.12
CA GLU A 178 -14.81 -10.27 -2.55
C GLU A 178 -15.40 -9.32 -1.50
N LEU A 179 -16.26 -9.83 -0.62
CA LEU A 179 -16.80 -9.11 0.52
C LEU A 179 -16.66 -9.99 1.75
N VAL A 180 -16.00 -9.48 2.78
CA VAL A 180 -15.75 -10.17 4.03
C VAL A 180 -16.26 -9.30 5.17
N GLU A 181 -17.02 -9.89 6.07
CA GLU A 181 -17.43 -9.27 7.33
C GLU A 181 -16.74 -10.01 8.48
N ALA A 182 -16.06 -9.28 9.35
CA ALA A 182 -15.44 -9.82 10.55
C ALA A 182 -15.88 -8.99 11.76
N ASN A 183 -16.01 -9.64 12.91
CA ASN A 183 -16.45 -8.99 14.15
C ASN A 183 -15.40 -9.22 15.23
N ASP A 184 -15.08 -8.18 16.00
CA ASP A 184 -14.34 -8.30 17.26
C ASP A 184 -15.21 -7.88 18.46
N GLU A 185 -14.62 -7.59 19.61
CA GLU A 185 -15.34 -7.15 20.80
C GLU A 185 -16.11 -5.85 20.60
N ASN A 186 -15.55 -4.89 19.85
CA ASN A 186 -15.99 -3.50 19.76
C ASN A 186 -16.47 -3.09 18.37
N PHE A 187 -16.01 -3.77 17.32
CA PHE A 187 -16.18 -3.34 15.94
C PHE A 187 -16.67 -4.48 15.02
N THR A 188 -17.35 -4.04 13.96
CA THR A 188 -17.65 -4.83 12.77
C THR A 188 -16.82 -4.28 11.63
N TYR A 189 -15.96 -5.12 11.05
CA TYR A 189 -15.13 -4.78 9.91
C TYR A 189 -15.79 -5.29 8.63
N VAL A 190 -15.94 -4.40 7.68
CA VAL A 190 -16.48 -4.70 6.36
C VAL A 190 -15.40 -4.44 5.34
N PHE A 191 -14.98 -5.47 4.64
CA PHE A 191 -13.90 -5.40 3.69
C PHE A 191 -14.39 -5.80 2.29
N ALA A 192 -14.17 -4.95 1.29
CA ALA A 192 -14.63 -5.17 -0.08
C ALA A 192 -13.51 -5.03 -1.11
N LYS A 193 -13.30 -6.05 -1.95
CA LYS A 193 -12.41 -6.07 -3.14
C LYS A 193 -13.23 -6.46 -4.35
N SER A 194 -12.93 -5.82 -5.47
CA SER A 194 -13.37 -6.27 -6.78
C SER A 194 -12.33 -7.20 -7.39
N LYS A 195 -12.74 -8.16 -8.22
CA LYS A 195 -11.80 -8.91 -9.09
C LYS A 195 -11.38 -8.12 -10.33
N HIS A 196 -12.14 -7.10 -10.69
CA HIS A 196 -12.00 -6.39 -11.97
C HIS A 196 -11.23 -5.08 -11.86
N THR A 197 -11.05 -4.56 -10.66
CA THR A 197 -10.33 -3.32 -10.39
C THR A 197 -9.28 -3.57 -9.32
N PRO A 198 -8.19 -2.79 -9.25
CA PRO A 198 -7.13 -3.02 -8.26
C PRO A 198 -7.52 -2.54 -6.85
N PHE A 199 -8.70 -1.93 -6.67
CA PHE A 199 -9.07 -1.25 -5.43
C PHE A 199 -9.69 -2.17 -4.38
N GLY A 200 -9.36 -1.87 -3.13
CA GLY A 200 -10.00 -2.39 -1.92
C GLY A 200 -10.56 -1.26 -1.06
N ALA A 201 -11.60 -1.57 -0.30
CA ALA A 201 -12.23 -0.69 0.66
C ALA A 201 -12.42 -1.41 2.00
N ILE A 202 -12.13 -0.71 3.10
CA ILE A 202 -12.32 -1.22 4.47
C ILE A 202 -13.16 -0.20 5.23
N CYS A 203 -14.26 -0.66 5.82
CA CYS A 203 -15.09 0.12 6.71
C CYS A 203 -15.03 -0.49 8.11
N ILE A 204 -14.69 0.31 9.10
CA ILE A 204 -14.67 -0.05 10.52
C ILE A 204 -15.92 0.54 11.14
N LEU A 205 -16.83 -0.33 11.56
CA LEU A 205 -18.14 0.04 12.07
C LEU A 205 -18.22 -0.24 13.57
N ASN A 206 -18.92 0.61 14.29
CA ASN A 206 -19.28 0.33 15.68
C ASN A 206 -20.18 -0.91 15.72
N LYS A 207 -19.87 -1.87 16.59
CA LYS A 207 -20.63 -3.11 16.72
C LYS A 207 -22.08 -2.91 17.17
N SER A 208 -22.41 -1.75 17.77
CA SER A 208 -23.79 -1.41 18.12
C SER A 208 -24.66 -1.04 16.92
N LEU A 209 -24.08 -0.92 15.71
CA LEU A 209 -24.85 -0.58 14.52
C LEU A 209 -25.85 -1.68 14.15
N PRO A 210 -27.09 -1.31 13.74
CA PRO A 210 -28.04 -2.27 13.23
C PRO A 210 -27.52 -2.99 11.98
N GLU A 211 -27.85 -4.27 11.81
CA GLU A 211 -27.47 -5.09 10.65
C GLU A 211 -27.82 -4.45 9.30
N ARG A 212 -28.91 -3.67 9.27
CA ARG A 212 -29.31 -2.89 8.08
C ARG A 212 -28.26 -1.86 7.68
N GLU A 213 -27.65 -1.16 8.64
CA GLU A 213 -26.60 -0.18 8.37
C GLU A 213 -25.30 -0.87 7.99
N VAL A 214 -24.96 -2.00 8.65
CA VAL A 214 -23.82 -2.84 8.24
C VAL A 214 -23.94 -3.22 6.76
N LYS A 215 -25.10 -3.75 6.35
CA LYS A 215 -25.39 -4.08 4.94
C LYS A 215 -25.32 -2.88 3.99
N ARG A 216 -25.69 -1.68 4.45
CA ARG A 216 -25.57 -0.44 3.66
C ARG A 216 -24.11 -0.10 3.42
N PHE A 217 -23.27 -0.17 4.45
CA PHE A 217 -21.83 0.08 4.34
C PHE A 217 -21.09 -1.01 3.57
N SER A 218 -21.54 -2.26 3.60
CA SER A 218 -21.04 -3.31 2.70
C SER A 218 -21.29 -2.98 1.24
N LYS A 219 -22.50 -2.54 0.90
CA LYS A 219 -22.81 -2.09 -0.46
C LYS A 219 -22.03 -0.85 -0.87
N LEU A 220 -21.78 0.06 0.06
CA LEU A 220 -20.95 1.24 -0.19
C LEU A 220 -19.50 0.87 -0.46
N SER A 221 -18.92 -0.01 0.36
CA SER A 221 -17.53 -0.46 0.21
C SER A 221 -17.33 -1.18 -1.13
N VAL A 222 -18.26 -2.07 -1.51
CA VAL A 222 -18.25 -2.71 -2.84
C VAL A 222 -18.31 -1.68 -3.95
N PHE A 223 -19.28 -0.75 -3.87
CA PHE A 223 -19.43 0.31 -4.87
C PHE A 223 -18.13 1.13 -5.05
N ILE A 224 -17.47 1.49 -3.96
CA ILE A 224 -16.22 2.24 -4.00
C ILE A 224 -15.11 1.39 -4.63
N SER A 225 -14.95 0.12 -4.22
CA SER A 225 -13.94 -0.76 -4.81
C SER A 225 -14.10 -0.94 -6.32
N GLU A 226 -15.34 -1.01 -6.82
CA GLU A 226 -15.63 -1.25 -8.24
C GLU A 226 -15.55 0.01 -9.11
N ASN A 227 -15.67 1.19 -8.52
CA ASN A 227 -15.86 2.44 -9.27
C ASN A 227 -14.88 3.55 -8.89
N ALA A 228 -13.85 3.26 -8.09
CA ALA A 228 -12.90 4.23 -7.54
C ALA A 228 -12.34 5.21 -8.59
N GLU A 229 -11.90 4.70 -9.75
CA GLU A 229 -11.32 5.49 -10.85
C GLU A 229 -12.36 6.05 -11.83
N LYS A 230 -13.64 5.70 -11.68
CA LYS A 230 -14.66 6.17 -12.63
C LYS A 230 -15.04 7.61 -12.35
N SER A 231 -15.31 8.36 -13.41
CA SER A 231 -15.79 9.74 -13.29
C SER A 231 -17.27 9.78 -12.94
N ILE A 232 -17.64 10.72 -12.07
CA ILE A 232 -19.04 11.00 -11.73
C ILE A 232 -19.66 11.82 -12.87
N LEU A 233 -20.72 11.31 -13.51
CA LEU A 233 -21.43 12.01 -14.59
C LEU A 233 -22.92 12.05 -14.32
N LEU A 234 -23.51 13.24 -14.43
CA LEU A 234 -24.95 13.45 -14.26
C LEU A 234 -25.57 13.96 -15.57
N PRO A 235 -26.02 13.07 -16.47
CA PRO A 235 -26.57 13.47 -17.77
C PRO A 235 -27.72 14.48 -17.64
N GLU A 236 -27.78 15.49 -18.51
CA GLU A 236 -28.84 16.51 -18.46
C GLU A 236 -30.25 15.90 -18.50
N GLY A 237 -30.41 14.81 -19.26
CA GLY A 237 -31.69 14.09 -19.39
C GLY A 237 -32.20 13.47 -18.08
N THR A 238 -31.36 13.28 -17.06
CA THR A 238 -31.75 12.69 -15.77
C THR A 238 -31.93 13.72 -14.66
N LEU A 239 -31.58 15.00 -14.87
CA LEU A 239 -31.60 16.05 -13.85
C LEU A 239 -32.96 16.23 -13.18
N LYS A 240 -34.05 16.24 -13.96
CA LYS A 240 -35.40 16.42 -13.41
C LYS A 240 -35.79 15.27 -12.48
N ALA A 241 -35.47 14.03 -12.87
CA ALA A 241 -35.71 12.85 -12.06
C ALA A 241 -34.81 12.82 -10.81
N ALA A 242 -33.55 13.24 -10.96
CA ALA A 242 -32.59 13.38 -9.86
C ALA A 242 -33.13 14.30 -8.76
N LYS A 243 -33.55 15.51 -9.14
CA LYS A 243 -34.07 16.52 -8.23
C LYS A 243 -35.32 16.03 -7.51
N LEU A 244 -36.21 15.33 -8.21
CA LEU A 244 -37.44 14.79 -7.63
C LEU A 244 -37.17 13.66 -6.63
N LEU A 245 -36.15 12.83 -6.85
CA LEU A 245 -35.86 11.66 -6.02
C LEU A 245 -34.94 11.96 -4.83
N PHE A 246 -34.08 12.97 -4.93
CA PHE A 246 -33.01 13.24 -3.97
C PHE A 246 -32.98 14.68 -3.45
N GLY A 247 -33.78 15.58 -4.01
CA GLY A 247 -33.78 17.01 -3.69
C GLY A 247 -32.82 17.83 -4.54
N GLU A 248 -33.02 19.15 -4.57
CA GLU A 248 -32.19 20.06 -5.37
C GLU A 248 -30.77 20.19 -4.82
N ASP A 249 -30.62 20.25 -3.50
CA ASP A 249 -29.31 20.42 -2.84
C ASP A 249 -28.38 19.25 -3.11
N ALA A 250 -28.88 18.01 -2.96
CA ALA A 250 -28.14 16.79 -3.25
C ALA A 250 -27.69 16.71 -4.73
N VAL A 251 -28.52 17.19 -5.66
CA VAL A 251 -28.16 17.24 -7.08
C VAL A 251 -27.11 18.31 -7.35
N LYS A 252 -27.23 19.47 -6.69
CA LYS A 252 -26.25 20.55 -6.81
C LYS A 252 -24.88 20.08 -6.31
N GLU A 253 -24.83 19.46 -5.14
CA GLU A 253 -23.63 18.85 -4.55
C GLU A 253 -23.00 17.84 -5.52
N ALA A 254 -23.77 16.89 -6.07
CA ALA A 254 -23.26 15.93 -7.05
C ALA A 254 -22.67 16.58 -8.32
N ARG A 255 -23.25 17.70 -8.78
CA ARG A 255 -22.74 18.44 -9.96
C ARG A 255 -21.44 19.18 -9.71
N GLU A 256 -21.15 19.59 -8.47
CA GLU A 256 -19.87 20.22 -8.12
C GLU A 256 -18.67 19.26 -8.27
N TYR A 257 -18.96 17.96 -8.38
CA TYR A 257 -18.00 16.89 -8.60
C TYR A 257 -18.15 16.23 -9.98
N GLU A 258 -18.93 16.81 -10.89
CA GLU A 258 -19.08 16.29 -12.25
C GLU A 258 -17.74 16.27 -13.00
N GLY A 259 -17.42 15.13 -13.62
CA GLY A 259 -16.16 14.87 -14.31
C GLY A 259 -15.01 14.43 -13.41
N LYS A 260 -15.09 14.64 -12.09
CA LYS A 260 -14.08 14.17 -11.13
C LYS A 260 -14.18 12.67 -10.92
N MET A 261 -13.06 12.05 -10.59
CA MET A 261 -13.04 10.63 -10.21
C MET A 261 -13.67 10.43 -8.83
N LEU A 262 -14.23 9.25 -8.62
CA LEU A 262 -14.84 8.85 -7.34
C LEU A 262 -13.85 8.94 -6.17
N LEU A 263 -12.58 8.56 -6.40
CA LEU A 263 -11.50 8.71 -5.42
C LEU A 263 -11.20 10.18 -5.07
N GLU A 264 -11.31 11.10 -6.02
CA GLU A 264 -11.07 12.53 -5.74
C GLU A 264 -12.15 13.07 -4.81
N ALA A 265 -13.40 12.60 -4.94
CA ALA A 265 -14.46 12.98 -4.02
C ALA A 265 -14.18 12.55 -2.58
N LEU A 266 -13.50 11.41 -2.35
CA LEU A 266 -13.09 11.00 -1.01
C LEU A 266 -12.11 11.99 -0.38
N SER A 267 -11.16 12.49 -1.15
CA SER A 267 -10.08 13.35 -0.64
C SER A 267 -10.48 14.80 -0.43
N TYR A 268 -11.55 15.28 -1.09
CA TYR A 268 -11.92 16.69 -1.13
C TYR A 268 -13.27 17.02 -0.48
N HIS A 269 -14.15 16.05 -0.27
CA HIS A 269 -15.47 16.28 0.33
C HIS A 269 -15.39 16.33 1.86
N GLU A 270 -16.19 17.19 2.50
CA GLU A 270 -16.20 17.34 3.97
C GLU A 270 -16.75 16.09 4.67
N ASN A 271 -17.80 15.48 4.10
CA ASN A 271 -18.34 14.19 4.55
C ASN A 271 -18.32 13.17 3.40
N PRO A 272 -17.17 12.54 3.11
CA PRO A 272 -16.97 11.82 1.87
C PRO A 272 -17.82 10.54 1.78
N LEU A 273 -18.02 9.83 2.90
CA LEU A 273 -18.81 8.60 2.89
C LEU A 273 -20.30 8.87 2.67
N ALA A 274 -20.85 9.95 3.27
CA ALA A 274 -22.24 10.32 3.04
C ALA A 274 -22.47 10.72 1.58
N PHE A 275 -21.54 11.49 1.02
CA PHE A 275 -21.56 11.87 -0.39
C PHE A 275 -21.48 10.63 -1.30
N LEU A 276 -20.57 9.70 -1.06
CA LEU A 276 -20.45 8.51 -1.89
C LEU A 276 -21.66 7.56 -1.77
N ASP A 277 -22.30 7.49 -0.60
CA ASP A 277 -23.56 6.75 -0.47
C ASP A 277 -24.72 7.45 -1.21
N LEU A 278 -24.72 8.78 -1.30
CA LEU A 278 -25.64 9.51 -2.17
C LEU A 278 -25.40 9.16 -3.65
N ILE A 279 -24.15 9.26 -4.13
CA ILE A 279 -23.78 8.93 -5.51
C ILE A 279 -24.15 7.49 -5.85
N ARG A 280 -23.85 6.52 -4.97
CA ARG A 280 -24.24 5.12 -5.12
C ARG A 280 -25.74 4.97 -5.29
N ARG A 281 -26.54 5.61 -4.42
CA ARG A 281 -28.01 5.54 -4.51
C ARG A 281 -28.54 6.18 -5.79
N MET A 282 -27.96 7.30 -6.22
CA MET A 282 -28.30 7.94 -7.50
C MET A 282 -27.97 7.03 -8.70
N SER A 283 -26.81 6.35 -8.68
CA SER A 283 -26.41 5.40 -9.71
C SER A 283 -27.36 4.20 -9.78
N VAL A 284 -27.73 3.59 -8.65
CA VAL A 284 -28.70 2.47 -8.59
C VAL A 284 -30.08 2.87 -9.13
N ARG A 285 -30.47 4.13 -8.98
CA ARG A 285 -31.73 4.67 -9.53
C ARG A 285 -31.60 5.16 -10.99
N GLY A 286 -30.47 4.91 -11.65
CA GLY A 286 -30.23 5.27 -13.04
C GLY A 286 -30.10 6.78 -13.30
N VAL A 287 -29.80 7.55 -12.25
CA VAL A 287 -29.70 9.01 -12.34
C VAL A 287 -28.27 9.43 -12.73
N VAL A 288 -27.27 8.82 -12.10
CA VAL A 288 -25.84 9.08 -12.32
C VAL A 288 -25.24 7.93 -13.13
N SER A 289 -24.42 8.26 -14.13
CA SER A 289 -23.60 7.30 -14.87
C SER A 289 -22.14 7.39 -14.44
N LEU A 290 -21.44 6.27 -14.50
CA LEU A 290 -20.02 6.16 -14.18
C LEU A 290 -19.33 5.63 -15.44
N LYS A 291 -18.34 6.37 -15.96
CA LYS A 291 -17.55 5.98 -17.13
C LYS A 291 -16.13 5.65 -16.73
#